data_AF-A0AAD1P2K2-F1
#
_entry.id   AF-A0AAD1P2K2-F1
#
_cell.length_a   1.000
_cell.length_b   1.000
_cell.length_c   1.000
_cell.angle_alpha   90.00
_cell.angle_beta   90.00
_cell.angle_gamma   90.00
#
_symmetry.space_group_name_H-M   'P 1'
#
loop_
_entity.id
_entity.type
_entity.pdbx_description
1 polymer ?
#
loop_
_entity_poly.entity_id
_entity_poly.type
_entity_poly.pdbx_seq_one_letter_code
_entity_poly.pdbx_strand_id
1 'polypeptide(L)'
;MTAYPRIVINISGVCLFMKVTTRKKPVFKDFYENGMFSRVVATKTDQGKWRLFGLHRSAGAAVFVEAARGGVREWAGLNHLGDFCDSLGIVLWEVHHKSVKGENAA
;
A
#
# COMPACT_ATOMS: atom_id res chain seq x y z
N MET A 1 -6.90 -22.29 0.26
CA MET A 1 -5.57 -21.66 0.41
C MET A 1 -5.59 -20.33 -0.33
N THR A 2 -5.85 -19.22 0.37
CA THR A 2 -5.81 -17.88 -0.23
C THR A 2 -4.37 -17.41 -0.29
N ALA A 3 -3.79 -17.46 -1.50
CA ALA A 3 -2.47 -16.92 -1.77
C ALA A 3 -2.52 -15.40 -1.58
N TYR A 4 -2.05 -14.91 -0.44
CA TYR A 4 -1.76 -13.49 -0.27
C TYR A 4 -0.57 -13.17 -1.19
N PRO A 5 -0.69 -12.20 -2.12
CA PRO A 5 0.43 -11.82 -2.96
C PRO A 5 1.58 -11.35 -2.06
N ARG A 6 2.75 -11.99 -2.18
CA ARG A 6 4.01 -11.51 -1.58
C ARG A 6 4.30 -10.13 -2.13
N ILE A 7 3.90 -9.10 -1.40
CA ILE A 7 4.29 -7.72 -1.72
C ILE A 7 5.72 -7.57 -1.20
N VAL A 8 6.67 -7.89 -2.09
CA VAL A 8 8.08 -7.56 -1.93
C VAL A 8 8.20 -6.06 -2.21
N ILE A 9 8.01 -5.24 -1.17
CA ILE A 9 8.45 -3.84 -1.24
C ILE A 9 9.96 -3.89 -1.03
N ASN A 10 10.71 -3.94 -2.13
CA ASN A 10 12.16 -3.89 -2.08
C ASN A 10 12.59 -2.47 -1.71
N ILE A 11 12.70 -2.18 -0.41
CA ILE A 11 13.28 -0.92 0.08
C ILE A 11 14.76 -1.08 0.46
N SER A 12 15.30 -2.32 0.49
CA SER A 12 16.68 -2.57 0.93
C SER A 12 17.24 -3.99 0.69
N GLY A 13 16.60 -4.83 -0.13
CA GLY A 13 17.10 -6.20 -0.37
C GLY A 13 16.87 -7.21 0.78
N VAL A 14 16.10 -6.86 1.82
CA VAL A 14 15.73 -7.80 2.88
C VAL A 14 14.37 -8.44 2.58
N CYS A 15 14.36 -9.77 2.43
CA CYS A 15 13.13 -10.56 2.29
C CYS A 15 12.43 -10.68 3.65
N LEU A 16 11.81 -9.60 4.12
CA LEU A 16 11.02 -9.61 5.35
C LEU A 16 9.69 -10.32 5.08
N PHE A 17 9.37 -11.33 5.91
CA PHE A 17 8.04 -11.93 6.00
C PHE A 17 7.04 -10.88 6.52
N MET A 18 6.62 -9.97 5.63
CA MET A 18 5.69 -8.92 5.97
C MET A 18 4.26 -9.46 5.98
N LYS A 19 3.56 -9.29 7.10
CA LYS A 19 2.15 -9.68 7.19
C LYS A 19 1.29 -8.68 6.42
N VAL A 20 0.63 -9.14 5.37
CA VAL A 20 -0.28 -8.31 4.59
C VAL A 20 -1.69 -8.50 5.11
N THR A 21 -2.35 -7.41 5.50
CA THR A 21 -3.75 -7.41 5.94
C THR A 21 -4.55 -6.37 5.19
N THR A 22 -5.85 -6.54 5.09
CA THR A 22 -6.78 -5.57 4.50
C THR A 22 -7.74 -5.05 5.55
N ARG A 23 -8.06 -3.75 5.49
CA ARG A 23 -8.99 -3.08 6.41
C ARG A 23 -9.88 -2.10 5.67
N LYS A 24 -11.14 -2.02 6.08
CA LYS A 24 -12.10 -1.04 5.57
C LYS A 24 -11.64 0.39 5.85
N LYS A 25 -12.14 1.35 5.05
CA LYS A 25 -11.85 2.78 5.15
C LYS A 25 -11.87 3.33 6.60
N PRO A 26 -12.91 3.13 7.44
CA PRO A 26 -12.92 3.71 8.79
C PRO A 26 -11.78 3.15 9.65
N VAL A 27 -11.57 1.84 9.66
CA VAL A 27 -10.48 1.22 10.43
C VAL A 27 -9.10 1.67 9.95
N PHE A 28 -8.92 1.83 8.64
CA PHE A 28 -7.69 2.36 8.08
C PHE A 28 -7.45 3.82 8.52
N LYS A 29 -8.51 4.63 8.55
CA LYS A 29 -8.46 6.00 9.07
C LYS A 29 -8.04 6.02 10.53
N ASP A 30 -8.68 5.21 11.36
CA ASP A 30 -8.38 5.13 12.79
C ASP A 30 -6.91 4.76 13.03
N PHE A 31 -6.36 3.82 12.24
CA PHE A 31 -4.94 3.47 12.34
C PHE A 31 -4.01 4.63 11.98
N TYR A 32 -4.38 5.43 10.98
CA TYR A 32 -3.60 6.60 10.59
C TYR A 32 -3.65 7.68 11.68
N GLU A 33 -4.84 8.04 12.16
CA GLU A 33 -5.04 9.08 13.18
C GLU A 33 -4.37 8.71 14.51
N ASN A 34 -4.36 7.43 14.88
CA ASN A 34 -3.67 6.92 16.06
C ASN A 34 -2.14 6.77 15.87
N GLY A 35 -1.58 7.15 14.73
CA GLY A 35 -0.13 7.11 14.47
C GLY A 35 0.46 5.69 14.36
N MET A 36 -0.37 4.69 14.07
CA MET A 36 0.05 3.28 13.95
C MET A 36 0.92 3.04 12.72
N PHE A 37 0.75 3.87 11.70
CA PHE A 37 1.57 3.82 10.50
C PHE A 37 2.85 4.63 10.69
N SER A 38 3.99 4.02 10.33
CA SER A 38 5.25 4.75 10.15
C SER A 38 5.25 5.52 8.83
N ARG A 39 4.63 4.95 7.79
CA ARG A 39 4.54 5.52 6.44
C ARG A 39 3.25 5.07 5.76
N VAL A 40 2.72 5.91 4.89
CA VAL A 40 1.65 5.56 3.94
C VAL A 40 2.24 5.56 2.55
N VAL A 41 2.02 4.49 1.80
CA VAL A 41 2.67 4.27 0.50
C VAL A 41 1.62 3.86 -0.53
N ALA A 42 1.69 4.51 -1.69
CA ALA A 42 0.95 4.12 -2.88
C ALA A 42 1.88 3.41 -3.87
N THR A 43 1.49 2.23 -4.34
CA THR A 43 2.24 1.47 -5.34
C THR A 43 1.40 1.20 -6.58
N LYS A 44 2.07 1.21 -7.74
CA LYS A 44 1.46 0.80 -9.01
C LYS A 44 1.58 -0.71 -9.18
N THR A 45 0.47 -1.37 -9.53
CA THR A 45 0.42 -2.79 -9.88
C THR A 45 0.88 -3.00 -11.32
N ASP A 46 1.18 -4.24 -11.67
CA ASP A 46 1.56 -4.61 -13.04
C ASP A 46 0.40 -4.37 -14.03
N GLN A 47 -0.84 -4.33 -13.54
CA GLN A 47 -2.05 -3.98 -14.31
C GLN A 47 -2.27 -2.46 -14.45
N GLY A 48 -1.32 -1.66 -13.97
CA GLY A 48 -1.34 -0.21 -14.04
C GLY A 48 -2.28 0.49 -13.06
N LYS A 49 -2.89 -0.26 -12.13
CA LYS A 49 -3.73 0.29 -11.06
C LYS A 49 -2.90 0.70 -9.85
N TRP A 50 -3.39 1.62 -9.06
CA TRP A 50 -2.76 2.06 -7.82
C TRP A 50 -3.39 1.37 -6.62
N ARG A 51 -2.58 1.01 -5.64
CA ARG A 51 -3.00 0.49 -4.33
C ARG A 51 -2.37 1.32 -3.23
N LEU A 52 -3.09 1.48 -2.12
CA LEU A 52 -2.62 2.22 -0.95
C LEU A 52 -2.47 1.28 0.24
N PHE A 53 -1.36 1.39 0.95
CA PHE A 53 -1.16 0.69 2.22
C PHE A 53 -0.39 1.54 3.23
N GLY A 54 -0.66 1.30 4.50
CA GLY A 54 0.12 1.81 5.61
C GLY A 54 1.11 0.75 6.10
N LEU A 55 2.35 1.16 6.34
CA LEU A 55 3.35 0.33 7.00
C LEU A 55 3.21 0.48 8.51
N HIS A 56 2.89 -0.61 9.20
CA HIS A 56 2.77 -0.60 10.65
C HIS A 56 4.13 -0.38 11.30
N ARG A 57 4.22 0.58 12.23
CA ARG A 57 5.49 1.00 12.85
C ARG A 57 6.27 -0.14 13.51
N SER A 58 5.57 -1.02 14.24
CA SER A 58 6.22 -2.03 15.10
C SER A 58 6.01 -3.49 14.68
N ALA A 59 5.05 -3.79 13.79
CA ALA A 59 4.54 -5.15 13.61
C ALA A 59 5.06 -5.85 12.33
N GLY A 60 5.88 -5.17 11.52
CA GLY A 60 6.30 -5.70 10.21
C GLY A 60 5.09 -6.09 9.35
N ALA A 61 4.07 -5.24 9.35
CA ALA A 61 2.79 -5.51 8.68
C ALA A 61 2.44 -4.37 7.72
N ALA A 62 1.94 -4.74 6.55
CA ALA A 62 1.35 -3.80 5.60
C ALA A 62 -0.18 -3.92 5.67
N VAL A 63 -0.84 -2.80 5.92
CA VAL A 63 -2.30 -2.73 5.98
C VAL A 63 -2.79 -2.07 4.71
N PHE A 64 -3.49 -2.81 3.86
CA PHE A 64 -4.11 -2.30 2.64
C PHE A 64 -5.53 -1.80 2.91
N VAL A 65 -5.94 -0.81 2.12
CA VAL A 65 -7.34 -0.40 2.09
C VAL A 65 -8.16 -1.47 1.39
N GLU A 66 -9.26 -1.88 2.01
CA GLU A 66 -10.18 -2.87 1.46
C GLU A 66 -11.23 -2.22 0.55
N ALA A 67 -11.58 -2.88 -0.55
CA ALA A 67 -12.65 -2.44 -1.44
C ALA A 67 -14.04 -2.68 -0.81
N ALA A 68 -15.06 -2.00 -1.34
CA ALA A 68 -16.43 -2.18 -0.89
C ALA A 68 -16.90 -3.64 -1.02
N ARG A 69 -16.50 -4.31 -2.11
CA ARG A 69 -16.84 -5.71 -2.42
C ARG A 69 -15.82 -6.73 -1.90
N GLY A 70 -14.95 -6.32 -0.98
CA GLY A 70 -13.86 -7.16 -0.47
C GLY A 70 -12.61 -7.14 -1.38
N GLY A 71 -11.50 -7.62 -0.84
CA GLY A 71 -10.19 -7.55 -1.51
C GLY A 71 -9.51 -6.19 -1.36
N VAL A 72 -8.35 -6.03 -1.99
CA VAL A 72 -7.59 -4.76 -1.95
C VAL A 72 -8.24 -3.72 -2.86
N ARG A 73 -8.39 -2.50 -2.35
CA ARG A 73 -8.90 -1.38 -3.12
C ARG A 73 -7.87 -0.92 -4.13
N GLU A 74 -8.33 -0.72 -5.36
CA GLU A 74 -7.52 -0.28 -6.48
C GLU A 74 -8.08 0.99 -7.10
N TRP A 75 -7.19 1.87 -7.53
CA TRP A 75 -7.52 3.12 -8.19
C TRP A 75 -6.92 3.16 -9.59
N ALA A 76 -7.62 3.78 -10.54
CA ALA A 76 -7.15 3.89 -11.91
C ALA A 76 -6.01 4.92 -12.09
N GLY A 77 -5.95 5.93 -11.22
CA GLY A 77 -4.97 7.02 -11.31
C GLY A 77 -4.69 7.66 -9.95
N LEU A 78 -3.60 8.41 -9.87
CA LEU A 78 -3.17 9.08 -8.64
C LEU A 78 -4.14 10.15 -8.17
N ASN A 79 -4.86 10.83 -9.09
CA ASN A 79 -5.83 11.86 -8.71
C ASN A 79 -6.92 11.29 -7.79
N HIS A 80 -7.55 10.17 -8.19
CA HIS A 80 -8.57 9.50 -7.38
C HIS A 80 -8.03 8.92 -6.06
N LEU A 81 -6.75 8.58 -6.02
CA LEU A 81 -6.10 8.13 -4.80
C LEU A 81 -5.75 9.30 -3.89
N GLY A 82 -5.36 10.45 -4.45
CA GLY A 82 -5.17 11.72 -3.75
C GLY A 82 -6.47 12.19 -3.09
N ASP A 83 -7.57 12.25 -3.84
CA ASP A 83 -8.90 12.59 -3.31
C ASP A 83 -9.29 11.66 -2.14
N PHE A 84 -8.90 10.38 -2.23
CA PHE A 84 -9.12 9.43 -1.15
C PHE A 84 -8.27 9.72 0.09
N CYS A 85 -6.97 10.01 -0.08
CA CYS A 85 -6.07 10.45 0.99
C CYS A 85 -6.59 11.71 1.68
N ASP A 86 -7.06 12.71 0.91
CA ASP A 86 -7.64 13.95 1.43
C ASP A 86 -8.90 13.66 2.26
N SER A 87 -9.76 12.77 1.78
CA SER A 87 -10.96 12.34 2.52
C SER A 87 -10.67 11.62 3.85
N LEU A 88 -9.42 11.16 4.03
CA LEU A 88 -8.93 10.52 5.25
C LEU A 88 -8.10 11.46 6.13
N GLY A 89 -7.78 12.67 5.65
CA GLY A 89 -6.86 13.59 6.33
C GLY A 89 -5.38 13.16 6.21
N ILE A 90 -5.04 12.31 5.24
CA ILE A 90 -3.66 11.86 5.03
C ILE A 90 -2.90 12.93 4.26
N VAL A 91 -2.05 13.68 4.97
CA VAL A 91 -1.29 14.79 4.40
C VAL A 91 0.05 14.39 3.77
N LEU A 92 0.58 13.23 4.15
CA LEU A 92 1.87 12.73 3.67
C LEU A 92 1.75 11.26 3.28
N TRP A 93 2.07 10.98 2.02
CA TRP A 93 2.13 9.63 1.47
C TRP A 93 3.19 9.57 0.37
N GLU A 94 3.86 8.43 0.27
CA GLU A 94 4.92 8.21 -0.69
C GLU A 94 4.36 7.52 -1.94
N VAL A 95 4.80 7.97 -3.13
CA VAL A 95 4.45 7.31 -4.40
C VAL A 95 5.62 6.46 -4.85
N HIS A 96 5.43 5.16 -4.88
CA HIS A 96 6.44 4.21 -5.30
C HIS A 96 6.04 3.59 -6.65
N HIS A 97 6.91 3.72 -7.63
CA HIS A 97 6.79 3.06 -8.92
C HIS A 97 7.98 2.12 -9.08
N LYS A 98 7.74 0.87 -9.48
CA LYS A 98 8.85 -0.01 -9.86
C LYS A 98 9.58 0.62 -11.02
N SER A 99 10.83 1.05 -10.82
CA SER A 99 11.70 1.32 -11.96
C SER A 99 11.72 0.07 -12.84
N VAL A 100 11.56 0.26 -14.14
CA VAL A 100 11.82 -0.80 -15.13
C VAL A 100 13.30 -1.08 -14.97
N LYS A 101 13.65 -2.05 -14.12
CA LYS A 101 15.01 -2.56 -14.11
C LYS A 101 15.15 -3.21 -15.47
N GLY A 102 15.86 -2.52 -16.36
CA GLY A 102 16.31 -3.06 -17.62
C GLY A 102 16.84 -4.46 -17.35
N GLU A 103 16.20 -5.40 -18.01
CA GLU A 103 16.70 -6.73 -18.29
C GLU A 103 18.17 -6.59 -18.71
N ASN A 104 19.06 -7.34 -18.05
CA ASN A 104 20.45 -7.60 -18.45
C ASN A 104 21.13 -6.53 -19.32
N ALA A 105 21.79 -5.56 -18.69
CA ALA A 105 22.93 -4.93 -19.34
C ALA A 105 24.05 -5.99 -19.41
N ALA A 106 24.35 -6.39 -20.65
CA ALA A 106 25.28 -7.42 -21.07
C ALA A 106 26.70 -7.30 -20.49
#